data_AF-A0A9P4R9C6-F1
#
_entry.id   AF-A0A9P4R9C6-F1
#
_cell.length_a   1.000
_cell.length_b   1.000
_cell.length_c   1.000
_cell.angle_alpha   90.00
_cell.angle_beta   90.00
_cell.angle_gamma   90.00
#
_symmetry.space_group_name_H-M   'P 1'
#
loop_
_entity.id
_entity.type
_entity.pdbx_description
1 polymer ?
#
loop_
_entity_poly.entity_id
_entity_poly.type
_entity_poly.pdbx_seq_one_letter_code
_entity_poly.pdbx_strand_id
1 'polypeptide(L)'
;MHSPCYAWHTKASASRTVSNPEVFKPFTPRPPRQSALWIPRTAPRRLARIKPQDARKPCPLATLPAELRIMIYDYILPSTTVRILSPEAERNERTEYLAPCLWPSILRVCRVLRSEFAFQFYTRVNFSAPILSKSNFVVVRRFVARLPVAHRHLLAHNKNFKLRWILPEYLQWGDPQDHSSWVACLRYGNLRSIHKKKHKTHFIAFCRLADWFLWCESMGLADMEWKYEFSFNMECSRDIRGDGIMDFVRDELGAFALPCTQAADITDQQRLVIGKGALRMLDAADHAFAMLQPFGVGMVDVQEWCMRKTRLKRFLENWGLRKSR
;
A
#
# COMPACT_ATOMS: atom_id res chain seq x y z
N MET A 1 40.95 5.45 -23.46
CA MET A 1 39.49 5.22 -23.31
C MET A 1 39.30 3.97 -22.46
N HIS A 2 38.91 4.16 -21.21
CA HIS A 2 38.90 3.11 -20.18
C HIS A 2 37.54 2.42 -20.10
N SER A 3 37.51 1.10 -20.33
CA SER A 3 36.39 0.23 -19.99
C SER A 3 36.47 -0.16 -18.51
N PRO A 4 35.40 -0.03 -17.71
CA PRO A 4 35.41 -0.54 -16.35
C PRO A 4 35.17 -2.05 -16.34
N CYS A 5 36.11 -2.77 -15.75
CA CYS A 5 36.04 -4.20 -15.47
C CYS A 5 35.47 -4.39 -14.06
N TYR A 6 34.30 -5.03 -13.91
CA TYR A 6 33.76 -5.43 -12.61
C TYR A 6 33.87 -6.94 -12.46
N ALA A 7 35.07 -7.41 -12.10
CA ALA A 7 35.29 -8.74 -11.56
C ALA A 7 35.67 -8.60 -10.07
N TRP A 8 34.80 -9.07 -9.18
CA TRP A 8 35.18 -9.40 -7.81
C TRP A 8 34.59 -10.76 -7.45
N HIS A 9 35.46 -11.78 -7.48
CA HIS A 9 35.31 -12.99 -6.69
C HIS A 9 36.07 -12.77 -5.38
N THR A 10 35.44 -13.02 -4.23
CA THR A 10 36.16 -13.21 -2.97
C THR A 10 35.90 -14.62 -2.42
N LYS A 11 37.00 -15.35 -2.25
CA LYS A 11 37.12 -16.56 -1.44
C LYS A 11 37.05 -16.16 0.04
N ALA A 12 36.17 -16.81 0.80
CA ALA A 12 36.33 -16.99 2.24
C ALA A 12 35.53 -18.21 2.69
N SER A 13 36.07 -19.39 2.36
CA SER A 13 35.87 -20.60 3.17
C SER A 13 37.16 -20.78 3.94
N ALA A 14 37.13 -20.56 5.25
CA ALA A 14 38.14 -21.06 6.16
C ALA A 14 37.46 -21.46 7.47
N SER A 15 37.39 -22.77 7.61
CA SER A 15 36.97 -23.56 8.76
C SER A 15 37.79 -23.24 10.00
N ARG A 16 37.15 -23.22 11.17
CA ARG A 16 37.76 -23.70 12.42
C ARG A 16 36.75 -24.54 13.19
N THR A 17 37.26 -25.65 13.69
CA THR A 17 36.56 -26.78 14.29
C THR A 17 37.17 -27.04 15.66
N VAL A 18 36.35 -27.55 16.60
CA VAL A 18 36.69 -28.26 17.87
C VAL A 18 37.11 -27.35 19.04
N SER A 19 36.68 -27.45 20.32
CA SER A 19 36.13 -28.52 21.19
C SER A 19 35.43 -27.88 22.42
N ASN A 20 34.18 -28.22 22.78
CA ASN A 20 33.72 -29.20 23.83
C ASN A 20 33.28 -28.50 25.16
N PRO A 21 32.51 -29.14 26.07
CA PRO A 21 31.18 -28.67 26.43
C PRO A 21 30.99 -28.43 27.94
N GLU A 22 30.31 -27.35 28.33
CA GLU A 22 29.76 -27.24 29.69
C GLU A 22 28.24 -27.22 29.67
N VAL A 23 27.72 -28.16 30.45
CA VAL A 23 26.34 -28.49 30.70
C VAL A 23 25.75 -27.41 31.62
N PHE A 24 24.85 -26.59 31.09
CA PHE A 24 23.86 -25.87 31.90
C PHE A 24 22.48 -26.07 31.30
N LYS A 25 21.63 -26.76 32.06
CA LYS A 25 20.19 -26.94 31.81
C LYS A 25 19.38 -25.86 32.54
N PRO A 26 18.12 -25.63 32.14
CA PRO A 26 17.65 -24.30 31.77
C PRO A 26 16.78 -23.63 32.84
N PHE A 27 16.92 -22.32 32.98
CA PHE A 27 15.87 -21.46 33.51
C PHE A 27 15.32 -20.61 32.37
N THR A 28 14.09 -20.92 31.97
CA THR A 28 13.29 -20.18 30.98
C THR A 28 12.63 -18.97 31.64
N PRO A 29 12.92 -17.73 31.22
CA PRO A 29 11.92 -16.68 31.24
C PRO A 29 11.08 -16.82 29.98
N ARG A 30 9.78 -17.12 30.14
CA ARG A 30 8.81 -17.08 29.03
C ARG A 30 8.86 -15.68 28.40
N PRO A 31 9.13 -15.53 27.10
CA PRO A 31 8.87 -14.26 26.43
C PRO A 31 7.35 -14.01 26.47
N PRO A 32 6.89 -12.75 26.61
CA PRO A 32 5.48 -12.45 26.45
C PRO A 32 5.05 -12.98 25.08
N ARG A 33 3.93 -13.71 25.07
CA ARG A 33 3.25 -14.18 23.85
C ARG A 33 3.10 -12.99 22.91
N GLN A 34 4.01 -12.87 21.95
CA GLN A 34 3.76 -12.13 20.73
C GLN A 34 2.64 -12.89 20.04
N SER A 35 1.42 -12.39 20.20
CA SER A 35 0.25 -12.86 19.46
C SER A 35 0.64 -13.01 18.00
N ALA A 36 0.40 -14.22 17.47
CA ALA A 36 0.70 -14.61 16.12
C ALA A 36 -0.04 -13.67 15.14
N LEU A 37 0.63 -12.58 14.77
CA LEU A 37 0.33 -11.86 13.55
C LEU A 37 0.52 -12.89 12.44
N TRP A 38 -0.58 -13.18 11.75
CA TRP A 38 -0.57 -13.77 10.42
C TRP A 38 0.12 -12.79 9.46
N ILE A 39 1.42 -12.61 9.63
CA ILE A 39 2.31 -12.38 8.51
C ILE A 39 2.36 -13.75 7.85
N PRO A 40 1.88 -13.92 6.61
CA PRO A 40 2.22 -15.12 5.87
C PRO A 40 3.74 -15.22 5.91
N ARG A 41 4.27 -16.23 6.62
CA ARG A 41 5.67 -16.66 6.53
C ARG A 41 5.90 -17.26 5.13
N THR A 42 5.55 -16.52 4.08
CA THR A 42 6.22 -16.70 2.80
C THR A 42 7.61 -16.14 3.03
N ALA A 43 8.57 -17.04 3.25
CA ALA A 43 9.98 -16.74 3.09
C ALA A 43 10.16 -15.76 1.93
N PRO A 44 11.05 -14.75 2.03
CA PRO A 44 11.28 -13.83 0.93
C PRO A 44 11.49 -14.69 -0.31
N ARG A 45 10.55 -14.63 -1.27
CA ARG A 45 10.71 -15.28 -2.56
C ARG A 45 11.91 -14.60 -3.17
N ARG A 46 13.12 -15.10 -2.87
CA ARG A 46 14.35 -14.79 -3.60
C ARG A 46 13.91 -14.83 -5.05
N LEU A 47 14.10 -13.71 -5.77
CA LEU A 47 13.74 -13.55 -7.18
C LEU A 47 13.80 -14.91 -7.84
N ALA A 48 12.64 -15.50 -8.16
CA ALA A 48 12.56 -16.93 -8.49
C ALA A 48 13.73 -17.27 -9.41
N ARG A 49 14.61 -18.17 -8.96
CA ARG A 49 15.86 -18.46 -9.67
C ARG A 49 15.44 -18.94 -11.04
N ILE A 50 15.68 -18.13 -12.07
CA ILE A 50 15.38 -18.52 -13.44
C ILE A 50 16.36 -19.63 -13.73
N LYS A 51 15.85 -20.86 -13.78
CA LYS A 51 16.63 -21.98 -14.28
C LYS A 51 16.61 -21.84 -15.81
N PRO A 52 17.76 -21.62 -16.46
CA PRO A 52 17.79 -21.63 -17.91
C PRO A 52 17.32 -23.01 -18.38
N GLN A 53 16.57 -23.05 -19.47
CA GLN A 53 16.20 -24.31 -20.12
C GLN A 53 17.45 -25.03 -20.65
N ASP A 54 18.42 -24.26 -21.15
CA ASP A 54 19.76 -24.72 -21.54
C ASP A 54 20.80 -23.72 -21.06
N ALA A 55 21.74 -24.15 -20.22
CA ALA A 55 22.80 -23.28 -19.68
C ALA A 55 23.88 -22.91 -20.71
N ARG A 56 23.95 -23.64 -21.84
CA ARG A 56 24.95 -23.40 -22.90
C ARG A 56 24.48 -22.35 -23.91
N LYS A 57 23.19 -22.02 -23.92
CA LYS A 57 22.60 -21.08 -24.87
C LYS A 57 22.20 -19.80 -24.12
N PRO A 58 22.98 -18.72 -24.22
CA PRO A 58 22.57 -17.44 -23.64
C PRO A 58 21.29 -16.96 -24.31
N CYS A 59 20.47 -16.22 -23.57
CA CYS A 59 19.27 -15.59 -24.12
C CYS A 59 19.67 -14.59 -25.23
N PRO A 60 19.24 -14.76 -26.49
CA PRO A 60 19.66 -13.88 -27.59
C PRO A 60 19.30 -12.41 -27.36
N LEU A 61 18.14 -12.15 -26.74
CA LEU A 61 17.75 -10.77 -26.40
C LEU A 61 18.71 -10.14 -25.37
N ALA A 62 19.33 -10.94 -24.51
CA ALA A 62 20.32 -10.47 -23.54
C ALA A 62 21.71 -10.21 -24.14
N THR A 63 21.99 -10.65 -25.38
CA THR A 63 23.27 -10.39 -26.06
C THR A 63 23.29 -9.08 -26.84
N LEU A 64 22.12 -8.46 -27.07
CA LEU A 64 22.05 -7.13 -27.68
C LEU A 64 22.72 -6.07 -26.79
N PRO A 65 23.24 -4.96 -27.33
CA PRO A 65 23.62 -3.80 -26.53
C PRO A 65 22.47 -3.32 -25.63
N ALA A 66 22.81 -2.76 -24.46
CA ALA A 66 21.82 -2.34 -23.46
C ALA A 66 20.87 -1.27 -24.02
N GLU A 67 21.39 -0.39 -24.88
CA GLU A 67 20.67 0.68 -25.55
C GLU A 67 19.51 0.11 -26.39
N LEU A 68 19.79 -0.93 -27.19
CA LEU A 68 18.76 -1.61 -27.99
C LEU A 68 17.73 -2.31 -27.10
N ARG A 69 18.17 -2.92 -25.99
CA ARG A 69 17.24 -3.55 -25.03
C ARG A 69 16.31 -2.51 -24.39
N ILE A 70 16.83 -1.35 -24.02
CA ILE A 70 16.04 -0.24 -23.47
C ILE A 70 15.01 0.25 -24.50
N MET A 71 15.39 0.42 -25.77
CA MET A 71 14.44 0.78 -26.83
C MET A 71 13.32 -0.27 -26.98
N ILE A 72 13.66 -1.56 -26.90
CA ILE A 72 12.67 -2.65 -26.90
C ILE A 72 11.76 -2.55 -25.68
N TYR A 73 12.32 -2.25 -24.50
CA TYR A 73 11.53 -2.09 -23.27
C TYR A 73 10.55 -0.93 -23.40
N ASP A 74 10.99 0.23 -23.88
CA ASP A 74 10.14 1.39 -24.07
C ASP A 74 8.97 1.11 -25.03
N TYR A 75 9.19 0.28 -26.05
CA TYR A 75 8.14 -0.13 -26.98
C TYR A 75 7.08 -1.06 -26.33
N ILE A 76 7.50 -1.96 -25.42
CA ILE A 76 6.59 -2.92 -24.77
C ILE A 76 6.03 -2.43 -23.43
N LEU A 77 6.55 -1.33 -22.88
CA LEU A 77 6.02 -0.74 -21.66
C LEU A 77 4.58 -0.28 -21.92
N PRO A 78 3.66 -0.53 -20.98
CA PRO A 78 2.29 -0.06 -21.14
C PRO A 78 2.26 1.47 -21.12
N SER A 79 1.67 2.06 -22.16
CA SER A 79 1.37 3.49 -22.22
C SER A 79 0.14 3.85 -21.35
N THR A 80 -0.71 2.86 -21.07
CA THR A 80 -1.90 3.00 -20.23
C THR A 80 -1.62 2.68 -18.77
N THR A 81 -2.52 3.12 -17.89
CA THR A 81 -2.42 2.84 -16.46
C THR A 81 -2.63 1.35 -16.17
N VAL A 82 -1.66 0.74 -15.49
CA VAL A 82 -1.77 -0.64 -15.00
C VAL A 82 -2.65 -0.65 -13.75
N ARG A 83 -3.82 -1.28 -13.87
CA ARG A 83 -4.74 -1.45 -12.73
C ARG A 83 -4.31 -2.65 -11.89
N ILE A 84 -4.16 -2.42 -10.58
CA ILE A 84 -3.87 -3.48 -9.62
C ILE A 84 -5.20 -4.06 -9.15
N LEU A 85 -5.47 -5.31 -9.49
CA LEU A 85 -6.76 -5.96 -9.26
C LEU A 85 -6.65 -7.06 -8.21
N SER A 86 -7.79 -7.49 -7.67
CA SER A 86 -7.83 -8.68 -6.82
C SER A 86 -7.57 -9.94 -7.67
N PRO A 87 -7.02 -11.03 -7.11
CA PRO A 87 -6.82 -12.28 -7.85
C PRO A 87 -8.11 -12.89 -8.43
N GLU A 88 -9.27 -12.58 -7.82
CA GLU A 88 -10.58 -12.97 -8.34
C GLU A 88 -10.96 -12.14 -9.57
N ALA A 89 -10.74 -10.82 -9.52
CA ALA A 89 -10.93 -9.94 -10.68
C ALA A 89 -9.92 -10.25 -11.80
N GLU A 90 -8.66 -10.56 -11.47
CA GLU A 90 -7.65 -11.01 -12.44
C GLU A 90 -8.07 -12.28 -13.20
N ARG A 91 -8.90 -13.15 -12.60
CA ARG A 91 -9.41 -14.38 -13.25
C ARG A 91 -10.58 -14.09 -14.16
N ASN A 92 -11.46 -13.16 -13.78
CA ASN A 92 -12.65 -12.81 -14.54
C ASN A 92 -12.34 -11.85 -15.71
N GLU A 93 -11.37 -10.94 -15.54
CA GLU A 93 -10.89 -10.03 -16.59
C GLU A 93 -9.90 -10.70 -17.56
N ARG A 94 -9.89 -12.04 -17.63
CA ARG A 94 -9.22 -12.78 -18.71
C ARG A 94 -9.90 -12.61 -20.08
N THR A 95 -10.72 -11.58 -20.27
CA THR A 95 -11.13 -11.02 -21.56
C THR A 95 -9.94 -10.31 -22.26
N GLU A 96 -8.95 -11.16 -22.57
CA GLU A 96 -8.21 -11.33 -23.82
C GLU A 96 -7.54 -10.16 -24.56
N TYR A 97 -7.83 -8.87 -24.35
CA TYR A 97 -7.26 -7.85 -25.27
C TYR A 97 -6.71 -6.53 -24.72
N LEU A 98 -6.99 -6.07 -23.49
CA LEU A 98 -6.65 -4.66 -23.15
C LEU A 98 -6.09 -4.37 -21.75
N ALA A 99 -6.06 -5.32 -20.81
CA ALA A 99 -5.50 -5.06 -19.48
C ALA A 99 -3.97 -5.31 -19.49
N PRO A 100 -3.12 -4.28 -19.31
CA PRO A 100 -1.68 -4.49 -19.22
C PRO A 100 -1.36 -5.42 -18.04
N CYS A 101 -0.69 -6.53 -18.34
CA CYS A 101 -0.43 -7.59 -17.37
C CYS A 101 0.41 -7.05 -16.19
N LEU A 102 -0.09 -7.20 -14.97
CA LEU A 102 0.65 -6.91 -13.73
C LEU A 102 1.97 -7.68 -13.61
N TRP A 103 2.12 -8.75 -14.39
CA TRP A 103 3.28 -9.66 -14.37
C TRP A 103 3.80 -9.91 -15.80
N PRO A 104 4.46 -8.93 -16.45
CA PRO A 104 4.96 -9.08 -17.82
C PRO A 104 5.87 -10.31 -17.97
N SER A 105 5.66 -11.08 -19.05
CA SER A 105 6.41 -12.33 -19.30
C SER A 105 7.91 -12.12 -19.38
N ILE A 106 8.36 -10.94 -19.83
CA ILE A 106 9.79 -10.58 -19.92
C ILE A 106 10.51 -10.63 -18.56
N LEU A 107 9.81 -10.42 -17.44
CA LEU A 107 10.36 -10.57 -16.09
C LEU A 107 10.73 -12.03 -15.75
N ARG A 108 10.35 -13.00 -16.58
CA ARG A 108 10.61 -14.44 -16.36
C ARG A 108 11.67 -15.03 -17.29
N VAL A 109 12.18 -14.27 -18.26
CA VAL A 109 13.05 -14.78 -19.33
C VAL A 109 14.47 -15.08 -18.84
N CYS A 110 15.22 -14.07 -18.41
CA CYS A 110 16.56 -14.26 -17.84
C CYS A 110 16.86 -13.17 -16.79
N ARG A 111 17.95 -13.34 -16.03
CA ARG A 111 18.27 -12.43 -14.90
C ARG A 111 18.56 -10.99 -15.36
N VAL A 112 19.28 -10.84 -16.48
CA VAL A 112 19.66 -9.52 -17.04
C VAL A 112 18.40 -8.76 -17.44
N LEU A 113 17.61 -9.34 -18.35
CA LEU A 113 16.36 -8.75 -18.82
C LEU A 113 15.38 -8.46 -17.69
N ARG A 114 15.25 -9.36 -16.72
CA ARG A 114 14.41 -9.13 -15.54
C ARG A 114 14.83 -7.88 -14.79
N SER A 115 16.12 -7.70 -14.54
CA SER A 115 16.61 -6.60 -13.69
C SER A 115 16.43 -5.26 -14.38
N GLU A 116 16.79 -5.19 -15.66
CA GLU A 116 16.67 -3.97 -16.46
C GLU A 116 15.20 -3.62 -16.74
N PHE A 117 14.39 -4.60 -17.17
CA PHE A 117 12.98 -4.37 -17.41
C PHE A 117 12.22 -4.06 -16.13
N ALA A 118 12.54 -4.71 -14.99
CA ALA A 118 11.92 -4.37 -13.71
C ALA A 118 12.21 -2.93 -13.31
N PHE A 119 13.44 -2.44 -13.54
CA PHE A 119 13.77 -1.03 -13.31
C PHE A 119 12.83 -0.13 -14.11
N GLN A 120 12.75 -0.33 -15.43
CA GLN A 120 11.89 0.47 -16.30
C GLN A 120 10.40 0.36 -15.92
N PHE A 121 9.88 -0.86 -15.75
CA PHE A 121 8.48 -1.14 -15.44
C PHE A 121 8.07 -0.57 -14.08
N TYR A 122 8.78 -0.88 -13.01
CA TYR A 122 8.35 -0.46 -11.67
C TYR A 122 8.62 1.01 -11.38
N THR A 123 9.51 1.70 -12.10
CA THR A 123 9.79 3.13 -11.84
C THR A 123 9.00 4.09 -12.74
N ARG A 124 8.68 3.70 -13.98
CA ARG A 124 8.08 4.62 -14.98
C ARG A 124 6.59 4.40 -15.20
N VAL A 125 6.12 3.15 -15.08
CA VAL A 125 4.72 2.82 -15.40
C VAL A 125 3.76 3.46 -14.42
N ASN A 126 2.62 3.93 -14.95
CA ASN A 126 1.50 4.42 -14.17
C ASN A 126 0.77 3.25 -13.53
N PHE A 127 0.81 3.14 -12.20
CA PHE A 127 0.05 2.13 -11.46
C PHE A 127 -1.14 2.77 -10.76
N SER A 128 -2.29 2.11 -10.81
CA SER A 128 -3.46 2.50 -10.04
C SER A 128 -4.02 1.31 -9.28
N ALA A 129 -4.07 1.40 -7.96
CA ALA A 129 -4.76 0.42 -7.13
C ALA A 129 -6.09 1.00 -6.64
N PRO A 130 -7.24 0.39 -6.94
CA PRO A 130 -8.49 0.81 -6.36
C PRO A 130 -8.48 0.47 -4.87
N ILE A 131 -8.87 1.44 -4.04
CA ILE A 131 -9.28 1.19 -2.67
C ILE A 131 -10.77 0.89 -2.74
N LEU A 132 -11.09 -0.40 -2.66
CA LEU A 132 -12.47 -0.88 -2.66
C LEU A 132 -13.16 -0.51 -1.34
N SER A 133 -14.49 -0.61 -1.34
CA SER A 133 -15.37 -0.34 -0.21
C SER A 133 -14.79 -0.71 1.16
N LYS A 134 -15.10 0.14 2.15
CA LYS A 134 -14.75 -0.04 3.57
C LYS A 134 -13.26 0.13 3.88
N SER A 135 -12.56 1.03 3.17
CA SER A 135 -11.13 1.29 3.41
C SER A 135 -10.29 0.01 3.34
N ASN A 136 -10.58 -0.85 2.35
CA ASN A 136 -9.94 -2.16 2.23
C ASN A 136 -8.70 -2.08 1.32
N PHE A 137 -7.53 -2.09 1.96
CA PHE A 137 -6.23 -2.05 1.28
C PHE A 137 -5.65 -3.43 0.95
N VAL A 138 -6.44 -4.51 1.05
CA VAL A 138 -5.95 -5.89 0.85
C VAL A 138 -5.37 -6.09 -0.55
N VAL A 139 -5.97 -5.50 -1.59
CA VAL A 139 -5.50 -5.62 -2.98
C VAL A 139 -4.07 -5.10 -3.13
N VAL A 140 -3.83 -3.86 -2.71
CA VAL A 140 -2.50 -3.24 -2.78
C VAL A 140 -1.49 -3.95 -1.87
N ARG A 141 -1.89 -4.32 -0.64
CA ARG A 141 -1.03 -5.07 0.28
C ARG A 141 -0.58 -6.40 -0.31
N ARG A 142 -1.50 -7.16 -0.91
CA ARG A 142 -1.19 -8.43 -1.57
C ARG A 142 -0.28 -8.22 -2.78
N PHE A 143 -0.53 -7.21 -3.60
CA PHE A 143 0.32 -6.87 -4.73
C PHE A 143 1.77 -6.60 -4.28
N VAL A 144 1.95 -5.69 -3.32
CA VAL A 144 3.27 -5.34 -2.79
C VAL A 144 3.94 -6.53 -2.10
N ALA A 145 3.20 -7.32 -1.33
CA ALA A 145 3.72 -8.52 -0.67
C ALA A 145 4.22 -9.58 -1.68
N ARG A 146 3.59 -9.68 -2.85
CA ARG A 146 4.02 -10.60 -3.93
C ARG A 146 5.28 -10.15 -4.65
N LEU A 147 5.63 -8.85 -4.58
CA LEU A 147 6.84 -8.34 -5.21
C LEU A 147 8.09 -8.83 -4.48
N PRO A 148 9.15 -9.22 -5.22
CA PRO A 148 10.49 -9.39 -4.66
C PRO A 148 10.98 -8.10 -4.00
N VAL A 149 11.79 -8.22 -2.95
CA VAL A 149 12.31 -7.06 -2.19
C VAL A 149 12.96 -6.00 -3.10
N ALA A 150 13.80 -6.42 -4.04
CA ALA A 150 14.42 -5.51 -5.00
C ALA A 150 13.40 -4.74 -5.86
N HIS A 151 12.29 -5.38 -6.26
CA HIS A 151 11.26 -4.74 -7.07
C HIS A 151 10.40 -3.76 -6.24
N ARG A 152 10.23 -4.02 -4.94
CA ARG A 152 9.55 -3.07 -4.03
C ARG A 152 10.34 -1.77 -3.91
N HIS A 153 11.67 -1.85 -3.83
CA HIS A 153 12.52 -0.67 -3.80
C HIS A 153 12.41 0.15 -5.09
N LEU A 154 12.36 -0.52 -6.25
CA LEU A 154 12.09 0.15 -7.52
C LEU A 154 10.71 0.81 -7.56
N LEU A 155 9.69 0.13 -7.04
CA LEU A 155 8.33 0.67 -6.95
C LEU A 155 8.26 1.88 -6.01
N ALA A 156 9.06 1.91 -4.94
CA ALA A 156 9.11 3.05 -4.02
C ALA A 156 9.58 4.34 -4.71
N HIS A 157 10.39 4.23 -5.77
CA HIS A 157 10.82 5.37 -6.59
C HIS A 157 9.82 5.77 -7.68
N ASN A 158 8.69 5.06 -7.78
CA ASN A 158 7.68 5.35 -8.77
C ASN A 158 6.79 6.51 -8.33
N LYS A 159 6.95 7.66 -8.99
CA LYS A 159 6.13 8.86 -8.74
C LYS A 159 4.72 8.76 -9.33
N ASN A 160 4.45 7.74 -10.13
CA ASN A 160 3.19 7.50 -10.84
C ASN A 160 2.34 6.39 -10.21
N PHE A 161 2.70 5.92 -9.02
CA PHE A 161 1.87 5.00 -8.26
C PHE A 161 0.76 5.75 -7.53
N LYS A 162 -0.50 5.43 -7.85
CA LYS A 162 -1.68 6.07 -7.27
C LYS A 162 -2.60 5.06 -6.60
N LEU A 163 -3.13 5.42 -5.43
CA LEU A 163 -4.24 4.75 -4.78
C LEU A 163 -5.53 5.50 -5.11
N ARG A 164 -6.44 4.81 -5.80
CA ARG A 164 -7.67 5.41 -6.28
C ARG A 164 -8.83 5.04 -5.39
N TRP A 165 -9.42 6.01 -4.71
CA TRP A 165 -10.73 5.84 -4.10
C TRP A 165 -11.83 6.03 -5.12
N ILE A 166 -12.84 5.15 -5.08
CA ILE A 166 -13.99 5.22 -5.97
C ILE A 166 -15.19 5.63 -5.10
N LEU A 167 -15.72 6.83 -5.35
CA LEU A 167 -16.89 7.39 -4.67
C LEU A 167 -18.01 7.61 -5.69
N PRO A 168 -19.29 7.61 -5.32
CA PRO A 168 -19.88 7.01 -4.13
C PRO A 168 -20.00 5.49 -4.37
N GLU A 169 -19.06 4.70 -3.87
CA GLU A 169 -19.41 3.29 -3.60
C GLU A 169 -20.21 3.37 -2.32
N TYR A 170 -21.54 3.11 -2.34
CA TYR A 170 -22.40 3.17 -1.16
C TYR A 170 -21.58 2.73 0.03
N LEU A 171 -21.30 3.65 0.97
CA LEU A 171 -20.43 3.42 2.11
C LEU A 171 -21.17 2.45 3.03
N GLN A 172 -21.35 1.21 2.59
CA GLN A 172 -21.81 0.09 3.37
C GLN A 172 -20.60 -0.27 4.19
N TRP A 173 -20.45 0.44 5.29
CA TRP A 173 -19.46 0.18 6.31
C TRP A 173 -19.42 -1.31 6.60
N GLY A 174 -18.21 -1.85 6.84
CA GLY A 174 -18.06 -3.24 7.25
C GLY A 174 -19.06 -3.55 8.34
N ASP A 175 -19.83 -4.63 8.19
CA ASP A 175 -20.75 -5.05 9.23
C ASP A 175 -19.93 -5.16 10.52
N PRO A 176 -20.30 -4.48 11.62
CA PRO A 176 -19.61 -4.66 12.90
C PRO A 176 -19.62 -6.11 13.38
N GLN A 177 -20.51 -6.95 12.83
CA GLN A 177 -20.56 -8.39 13.07
C GLN A 177 -19.62 -9.21 12.18
N ASP A 178 -19.04 -8.62 11.13
CA ASP A 178 -18.07 -9.30 10.28
C ASP A 178 -16.77 -9.59 11.06
N HIS A 179 -16.34 -10.85 11.01
CA HIS A 179 -15.09 -11.31 11.62
C HIS A 179 -13.89 -10.46 11.18
N SER A 180 -13.86 -10.02 9.91
CA SER A 180 -12.77 -9.19 9.38
C SER A 180 -12.67 -7.83 10.09
N SER A 181 -13.80 -7.24 10.47
CA SER A 181 -13.89 -5.97 11.21
C SER A 181 -13.33 -6.13 12.62
N TRP A 182 -13.63 -7.25 13.28
CA TRP A 182 -13.11 -7.54 14.61
C TRP A 182 -11.59 -7.72 14.60
N VAL A 183 -11.07 -8.50 13.66
CA VAL A 183 -9.62 -8.72 13.51
C VAL A 183 -8.86 -7.42 13.30
N ALA A 184 -9.41 -6.48 12.51
CA ALA A 184 -8.79 -5.17 12.29
C ALA A 184 -8.71 -4.31 13.57
N CYS A 185 -9.63 -4.48 14.50
CA CYS A 185 -9.72 -3.66 15.73
C CYS A 185 -8.85 -4.16 16.87
N LEU A 186 -8.48 -5.45 16.89
CA LEU A 186 -7.79 -6.12 17.99
C LEU A 186 -6.56 -5.39 18.51
N ARG A 187 -5.82 -4.72 17.62
CA ARG A 187 -4.59 -4.00 17.97
C ARG A 187 -4.84 -2.69 18.71
N TYR A 188 -6.01 -2.10 18.54
CA TYR A 188 -6.31 -0.73 18.97
C TYR A 188 -7.33 -0.67 20.11
N GLY A 189 -8.07 -1.74 20.35
CA GLY A 189 -9.02 -1.80 21.46
C GLY A 189 -10.13 -2.83 21.25
N ASN A 190 -11.01 -2.92 22.25
CA ASN A 190 -12.12 -3.88 22.22
C ASN A 190 -13.36 -3.26 21.57
N LEU A 191 -13.70 -3.68 20.35
CA LEU A 191 -14.90 -3.23 19.63
C LEU A 191 -16.21 -3.45 20.44
N ARG A 192 -16.25 -4.45 21.33
CA ARG A 192 -17.43 -4.73 22.17
C ARG A 192 -17.66 -3.68 23.26
N SER A 193 -16.61 -2.97 23.67
CA SER A 193 -16.72 -1.88 24.66
C SER A 193 -17.46 -0.66 24.11
N ILE A 194 -17.58 -0.54 22.78
CA ILE A 194 -18.23 0.59 22.11
C ILE A 194 -19.71 0.26 21.95
N HIS A 195 -20.59 1.03 22.60
CA HIS A 195 -22.01 0.66 22.70
C HIS A 195 -22.83 1.02 21.45
N LYS A 196 -22.59 2.19 20.85
CA LYS A 196 -23.36 2.66 19.68
C LYS A 196 -22.86 2.04 18.38
N LYS A 197 -23.77 1.51 17.54
CA LYS A 197 -23.45 0.92 16.22
C LYS A 197 -22.65 1.89 15.35
N LYS A 198 -23.07 3.16 15.26
CA LYS A 198 -22.34 4.19 14.49
C LYS A 198 -20.90 4.40 15.01
N HIS A 199 -20.69 4.38 16.32
CA HIS A 199 -19.34 4.51 16.90
C HIS A 199 -18.47 3.27 16.63
N LYS A 200 -19.07 2.06 16.60
CA LYS A 200 -18.36 0.85 16.18
C LYS A 200 -17.86 0.99 14.74
N THR A 201 -18.71 1.50 13.86
CA THR A 201 -18.35 1.79 12.46
C THR A 201 -17.18 2.76 12.36
N HIS A 202 -17.24 3.90 13.06
CA HIS A 202 -16.11 4.85 13.07
C HIS A 202 -14.84 4.22 13.65
N PHE A 203 -14.95 3.40 14.68
CA PHE A 203 -13.80 2.71 15.25
C PHE A 203 -13.16 1.72 14.26
N ILE A 204 -13.98 0.99 13.49
CA ILE A 204 -13.49 0.09 12.43
C ILE A 204 -12.77 0.91 11.33
N ALA A 205 -13.36 2.02 10.88
CA ALA A 205 -12.74 2.92 9.90
C ALA A 205 -11.38 3.43 10.39
N PHE A 206 -11.33 3.94 11.63
CA PHE A 206 -10.10 4.33 12.31
C PHE A 206 -9.07 3.20 12.31
N CYS A 207 -9.44 1.99 12.74
CA CYS A 207 -8.51 0.87 12.85
C CYS A 207 -7.92 0.47 11.48
N ARG A 208 -8.74 0.48 10.42
CA ARG A 208 -8.30 0.14 9.06
C ARG A 208 -7.37 1.20 8.48
N LEU A 209 -7.69 2.48 8.65
CA LEU A 209 -6.83 3.58 8.20
C LEU A 209 -5.53 3.63 9.01
N ALA A 210 -5.60 3.48 10.33
CA ALA A 210 -4.42 3.41 11.20
C ALA A 210 -3.50 2.26 10.80
N ASP A 211 -4.05 1.06 10.61
CA ASP A 211 -3.27 -0.10 10.18
C ASP A 211 -2.68 0.12 8.78
N TRP A 212 -3.42 0.75 7.87
CA TRP A 212 -2.91 1.15 6.57
C TRP A 212 -1.68 2.07 6.68
N PHE A 213 -1.78 3.17 7.42
CA PHE A 213 -0.68 4.13 7.55
C PHE A 213 0.54 3.53 8.27
N LEU A 214 0.32 2.72 9.31
CA LEU A 214 1.42 2.00 9.98
C LEU A 214 2.08 0.97 9.06
N TRP A 215 1.32 0.34 8.16
CA TRP A 215 1.87 -0.56 7.17
C TRP A 215 2.68 0.18 6.10
N CYS A 216 2.25 1.36 5.68
CA CYS A 216 3.00 2.22 4.75
C CYS A 216 4.40 2.59 5.28
N GLU A 217 4.52 2.84 6.58
CA GLU A 217 5.79 3.17 7.23
C GLU A 217 6.59 1.92 7.66
N SER A 218 6.10 0.71 7.38
CA SER A 218 6.84 -0.51 7.72
C SER A 218 8.13 -0.64 6.89
N MET A 219 9.13 -1.32 7.44
CA MET A 219 10.45 -1.45 6.81
C MET A 219 10.36 -1.95 5.37
N GLY A 220 10.93 -1.17 4.45
CA GLY A 220 10.94 -1.45 3.01
C GLY A 220 9.83 -0.79 2.19
N LEU A 221 8.91 -0.06 2.84
CA LEU A 221 7.87 0.75 2.18
C LEU A 221 7.91 2.23 2.57
N ALA A 222 8.70 2.62 3.58
CA ALA A 222 8.82 3.99 4.04
C ALA A 222 9.27 4.98 2.94
N ASP A 223 10.07 4.50 1.98
CA ASP A 223 10.53 5.31 0.84
C ASP A 223 9.45 5.52 -0.23
N MET A 224 8.31 4.82 -0.13
CA MET A 224 7.26 4.86 -1.12
C MET A 224 6.35 6.09 -0.91
N GLU A 225 6.23 6.89 -1.95
CA GLU A 225 5.31 8.02 -1.96
C GLU A 225 3.87 7.55 -2.26
N TRP A 226 3.05 7.42 -1.22
CA TRP A 226 1.64 7.04 -1.37
C TRP A 226 0.79 8.25 -1.80
N LYS A 227 0.43 8.29 -3.09
CA LYS A 227 -0.46 9.30 -3.66
C LYS A 227 -1.90 8.80 -3.66
N TYR A 228 -2.81 9.60 -3.12
CA TYR A 228 -4.24 9.31 -3.10
C TYR A 228 -4.95 10.10 -4.19
N GLU A 229 -5.87 9.46 -4.90
CA GLU A 229 -6.69 10.03 -5.96
C GLU A 229 -8.14 9.65 -5.69
N PHE A 230 -9.04 10.62 -5.67
CA PHE A 230 -10.47 10.34 -5.57
C PHE A 230 -11.06 10.38 -6.98
N SER A 231 -11.74 9.30 -7.34
CA SER A 231 -12.42 9.12 -8.61
C SER A 231 -13.89 8.89 -8.37
N PHE A 232 -14.70 9.26 -9.35
CA PHE A 232 -16.14 9.15 -9.25
C PHE A 232 -16.71 8.30 -10.37
N ASN A 233 -17.80 7.58 -10.09
CA ASN A 233 -18.62 7.08 -11.19
C ASN A 233 -19.20 8.29 -11.94
N MET A 234 -18.92 8.39 -13.24
CA MET A 234 -19.36 9.49 -14.10
C MET A 234 -20.88 9.50 -14.27
N GLU A 235 -21.54 8.37 -14.01
CA GLU A 235 -23.01 8.25 -14.00
C GLU A 235 -23.65 8.91 -12.77
N CYS A 236 -22.89 9.16 -11.69
CA CYS A 236 -23.41 9.82 -10.50
C CYS A 236 -23.54 11.33 -10.70
N SER A 237 -24.65 11.90 -10.21
CA SER A 237 -24.83 13.35 -10.19
C SER A 237 -23.73 14.04 -9.37
N ARG A 238 -23.51 15.34 -9.60
CA ARG A 238 -22.46 16.10 -8.91
C ARG A 238 -22.68 16.14 -7.39
N ASP A 239 -23.93 16.26 -6.95
CA ASP A 239 -24.30 16.24 -5.53
C ASP A 239 -23.79 14.97 -4.86
N ILE A 240 -24.10 13.81 -5.43
CA ILE A 240 -23.72 12.52 -4.85
C ILE A 240 -22.18 12.38 -4.82
N ARG A 241 -21.46 12.96 -5.78
CA ARG A 241 -19.99 12.98 -5.77
C ARG A 241 -19.45 13.84 -4.63
N GLY A 242 -19.99 15.04 -4.48
CA GLY A 242 -19.61 15.97 -3.41
C GLY A 242 -19.95 15.44 -2.02
N ASP A 243 -21.16 14.90 -1.86
CA ASP A 243 -21.61 14.17 -0.67
C ASP A 243 -20.70 12.99 -0.37
N GLY A 244 -20.26 12.24 -1.38
CA GLY A 244 -19.32 11.14 -1.21
C GLY A 244 -17.99 11.58 -0.57
N ILE A 245 -17.43 12.73 -0.97
CA ILE A 245 -16.21 13.26 -0.35
C ILE A 245 -16.51 13.76 1.08
N MET A 246 -17.64 14.45 1.27
CA MET A 246 -18.07 14.93 2.58
C MET A 246 -18.27 13.78 3.57
N ASP A 247 -18.95 12.72 3.15
CA ASP A 247 -19.19 11.49 3.92
C ASP A 247 -17.87 10.80 4.23
N PHE A 248 -16.95 10.72 3.26
CA PHE A 248 -15.60 10.23 3.50
C PHE A 248 -14.88 11.02 4.61
N VAL A 249 -14.84 12.35 4.50
CA VAL A 249 -14.18 13.20 5.50
C VAL A 249 -14.90 13.16 6.85
N ARG A 250 -16.22 13.02 6.87
CA ARG A 250 -17.03 12.98 8.09
C ARG A 250 -16.91 11.65 8.83
N ASP A 251 -17.11 10.55 8.12
CA ASP A 251 -17.37 9.24 8.71
C ASP A 251 -16.15 8.29 8.66
N GLU A 252 -15.26 8.39 7.64
CA GLU A 252 -14.02 7.60 7.57
C GLU A 252 -12.86 8.38 8.23
N LEU A 253 -12.44 9.51 7.63
CA LEU A 253 -11.27 10.26 8.11
C LEU A 253 -11.58 11.05 9.39
N GLY A 254 -12.82 11.52 9.51
CA GLY A 254 -13.30 12.21 10.71
C GLY A 254 -13.32 11.32 11.94
N ALA A 255 -13.30 9.99 11.77
CA ALA A 255 -13.23 9.03 12.86
C ALA A 255 -12.04 9.26 13.79
N PHE A 256 -10.91 9.78 13.30
CA PHE A 256 -9.75 10.12 14.12
C PHE A 256 -10.04 11.15 15.21
N ALA A 257 -10.97 12.08 14.97
CA ALA A 257 -11.30 13.15 15.91
C ALA A 257 -12.38 12.75 16.93
N LEU A 258 -13.01 11.58 16.79
CA LEU A 258 -14.15 11.20 17.61
C LEU A 258 -13.75 10.60 18.96
N PRO A 259 -14.54 10.83 20.04
CA PRO A 259 -14.23 10.28 21.36
C PRO A 259 -14.08 8.76 21.40
N CYS A 260 -14.80 8.02 20.54
CA CYS A 260 -14.76 6.56 20.50
C CYS A 260 -13.44 5.97 19.98
N THR A 261 -12.57 6.77 19.35
CA THR A 261 -11.26 6.36 18.83
C THR A 261 -10.10 6.97 19.62
N GLN A 262 -10.34 8.03 20.39
CA GLN A 262 -9.31 8.69 21.19
C GLN A 262 -8.75 7.81 22.31
N ALA A 263 -9.52 6.84 22.79
CA ALA A 263 -9.08 5.84 23.76
C ALA A 263 -8.39 4.61 23.13
N ALA A 264 -8.09 4.65 21.83
CA ALA A 264 -7.37 3.56 21.17
C ALA A 264 -5.96 3.38 21.74
N ASP A 265 -5.54 2.12 21.85
CA ASP A 265 -4.20 1.74 22.28
C ASP A 265 -3.20 1.99 21.13
N ILE A 266 -2.59 3.18 21.15
CA ILE A 266 -1.59 3.63 20.18
C ILE A 266 -0.49 4.40 20.88
N THR A 267 0.76 4.09 20.51
CA THR A 267 1.94 4.81 20.98
C THR A 267 2.04 6.20 20.35
N ASP A 268 2.77 7.11 20.98
CA ASP A 268 3.00 8.47 20.44
C ASP A 268 3.66 8.45 19.05
N GLN A 269 4.62 7.53 18.82
CA GLN A 269 5.24 7.35 17.51
C GLN A 269 4.24 6.88 16.44
N GLN A 270 3.33 5.98 16.80
CA GLN A 270 2.27 5.53 15.88
C GLN A 270 1.30 6.67 15.57
N ARG A 271 0.93 7.51 16.55
CA ARG A 271 0.10 8.70 16.32
C ARG A 271 0.70 9.66 15.30
N LEU A 272 2.01 9.93 15.39
CA LEU A 272 2.71 10.77 14.41
C LEU A 272 2.62 10.22 12.99
N VAL A 273 2.89 8.92 12.82
CA VAL A 273 2.79 8.23 11.53
C VAL A 273 1.37 8.30 10.96
N ILE A 274 0.38 7.94 11.78
CA ILE A 274 -1.02 7.89 11.39
C ILE A 274 -1.50 9.31 11.03
N GLY A 275 -1.16 10.32 11.84
CA GLY A 275 -1.50 11.72 11.60
C GLY A 275 -0.95 12.23 10.26
N LYS A 276 0.34 11.96 9.95
CA LYS A 276 0.94 12.32 8.66
C LYS A 276 0.26 11.61 7.49
N GLY A 277 -0.09 10.34 7.64
CA GLY A 277 -0.84 9.58 6.64
C GLY A 277 -2.23 10.17 6.37
N ALA A 278 -2.97 10.47 7.44
CA ALA A 278 -4.30 11.06 7.39
C ALA A 278 -4.30 12.46 6.76
N LEU A 279 -3.29 13.29 7.04
CA LEU A 279 -3.13 14.61 6.42
C LEU A 279 -2.94 14.51 4.91
N ARG A 280 -2.05 13.62 4.43
CA ARG A 280 -1.86 13.39 2.98
C ARG A 280 -3.16 12.99 2.28
N MET A 281 -3.98 12.19 2.93
CA MET A 281 -5.27 11.74 2.42
C MET A 281 -6.32 12.85 2.45
N LEU A 282 -6.31 13.72 3.47
CA LEU A 282 -7.17 14.91 3.54
C LEU A 282 -6.82 15.93 2.44
N ASP A 283 -5.54 16.15 2.16
CA ASP A 283 -5.09 17.05 1.09
C ASP A 283 -5.54 16.55 -0.28
N ALA A 284 -5.49 15.23 -0.52
CA ALA A 284 -6.03 14.62 -1.74
C ALA A 284 -7.56 14.76 -1.84
N ALA A 285 -8.27 14.68 -0.73
CA ALA A 285 -9.72 14.88 -0.69
C ALA A 285 -10.09 16.35 -1.01
N ASP A 286 -9.30 17.31 -0.49
CA ASP A 286 -9.46 18.73 -0.79
C ASP A 286 -9.19 19.05 -2.26
N HIS A 287 -8.15 18.46 -2.84
CA HIS A 287 -7.90 18.60 -4.27
C HIS A 287 -9.07 18.05 -5.11
N ALA A 288 -9.60 16.89 -4.74
CA ALA A 288 -10.76 16.30 -5.42
C ALA A 288 -12.03 17.15 -5.26
N PHE A 289 -12.27 17.69 -4.07
CA PHE A 289 -13.39 18.59 -3.80
C PHE A 289 -13.28 19.89 -4.61
N ALA A 290 -12.08 20.47 -4.68
CA ALA A 290 -11.81 21.67 -5.47
C ALA A 290 -12.08 21.47 -6.97
N MET A 291 -11.83 20.27 -7.52
CA MET A 291 -12.16 19.94 -8.91
C MET A 291 -13.67 19.90 -9.18
N LEU A 292 -14.52 19.77 -8.16
CA LEU A 292 -15.99 19.80 -8.30
C LEU A 292 -16.56 21.25 -8.28
N GLN A 293 -15.82 22.23 -7.75
CA GLN A 293 -16.27 23.62 -7.54
C GLN A 293 -16.53 24.48 -8.79
N PRO A 294 -15.79 24.37 -9.92
CA PRO A 294 -15.91 25.32 -11.04
C PRO A 294 -17.27 25.36 -11.75
N PHE A 295 -18.23 24.52 -11.36
CA PHE A 295 -19.43 24.26 -12.16
C PHE A 295 -20.74 24.82 -11.59
N GLY A 296 -20.67 25.78 -10.66
CA GLY A 296 -21.81 26.63 -10.31
C GLY A 296 -22.55 26.27 -9.02
N VAL A 297 -22.92 27.35 -8.33
CA VAL A 297 -23.56 27.53 -7.02
C VAL A 297 -24.73 26.57 -6.75
N GLY A 298 -24.66 25.81 -5.65
CA GLY A 298 -25.84 25.17 -5.04
C GLY A 298 -25.66 23.80 -4.37
N MET A 299 -24.54 23.10 -4.57
CA MET A 299 -24.59 21.63 -4.51
C MET A 299 -23.84 20.94 -3.36
N VAL A 300 -22.82 21.57 -2.76
CA VAL A 300 -22.28 21.15 -1.45
C VAL A 300 -21.90 22.40 -0.68
N ASP A 301 -22.23 22.44 0.61
CA ASP A 301 -21.90 23.57 1.48
C ASP A 301 -20.37 23.71 1.58
N VAL A 302 -19.81 24.63 0.79
CA VAL A 302 -18.38 24.98 0.76
C VAL A 302 -17.92 25.46 2.12
N GLN A 303 -18.79 26.16 2.85
CA GLN A 303 -18.51 26.61 4.20
C GLN A 303 -18.42 25.41 5.16
N GLU A 304 -19.31 24.43 5.03
CA GLU A 304 -19.24 23.17 5.78
C GLU A 304 -17.96 22.39 5.45
N TRP A 305 -17.60 22.24 4.18
CA TRP A 305 -16.34 21.60 3.75
C TRP A 305 -15.13 22.28 4.38
N CYS A 306 -15.01 23.60 4.20
CA CYS A 306 -13.91 24.40 4.73
C CYS A 306 -13.81 24.29 6.26
N MET A 307 -14.94 24.35 6.96
CA MET A 307 -14.99 24.19 8.42
C MET A 307 -14.51 22.79 8.84
N ARG A 308 -15.05 21.73 8.22
CA ARG A 308 -14.71 20.34 8.55
C ARG A 308 -13.24 20.04 8.26
N LYS A 309 -12.76 20.38 7.06
CA LYS A 309 -11.37 20.23 6.66
C LYS A 309 -10.44 20.93 7.64
N THR A 310 -10.71 22.19 7.97
CA THR A 310 -9.86 22.98 8.87
C THR A 310 -9.83 22.41 10.28
N ARG A 311 -10.99 22.01 10.82
CA ARG A 311 -11.07 21.38 12.15
C ARG A 311 -10.31 20.05 12.18
N LEU A 312 -10.50 19.20 11.17
CA LEU A 312 -9.83 17.90 11.09
C LEU A 312 -8.31 18.06 10.90
N LYS A 313 -7.87 18.95 10.01
CA LYS A 313 -6.46 19.27 9.79
C LYS A 313 -5.78 19.71 11.10
N ARG A 314 -6.36 20.71 11.78
CA ARG A 314 -5.87 21.18 13.08
C ARG A 314 -5.83 20.07 14.13
N PHE A 315 -6.85 19.20 14.15
CA PHE A 315 -6.84 18.05 15.05
C PHE A 315 -5.67 17.11 14.74
N LEU A 316 -5.49 16.69 13.48
CA LEU A 316 -4.46 15.75 13.06
C LEU A 316 -3.03 16.28 13.30
N GLU A 317 -2.80 17.57 13.02
CA GLU A 317 -1.52 18.24 13.29
C GLU A 317 -1.17 18.22 14.79
N ASN A 318 -2.14 18.48 15.65
CA ASN A 318 -1.94 18.49 17.09
C ASN A 318 -1.94 17.08 17.70
N TRP A 319 -2.62 16.12 17.08
CA TRP A 319 -2.79 14.76 17.62
C TRP A 319 -1.47 14.00 17.71
N GLY A 320 -0.58 14.21 16.73
CA GLY A 320 0.78 13.65 16.76
C GLY A 320 1.69 14.24 17.84
N LEU A 321 1.42 15.48 18.29
CA LEU A 321 2.27 16.19 19.26
C LEU A 321 1.85 15.97 20.72
N ARG A 322 0.67 15.40 20.98
CA ARG A 322 0.19 15.13 22.33
C ARG A 322 0.92 13.92 22.91
N LYS A 323 1.75 14.16 23.93
CA LYS A 323 2.31 13.09 24.77
C LYS A 323 1.18 12.35 25.47
N SER A 324 1.22 11.03 25.45
CA SER A 324 0.33 10.20 26.27
C SER A 324 0.56 10.54 27.74
N ARG A 325 -0.49 10.99 28.44
CA ARG A 325 -0.46 11.25 29.87
C ARG A 325 -0.54 9.96 30.67
#